data_AF-A0A4R8DN09-F1
#
_entry.id   AF-A0A4R8DN09-F1
#
_cell.length_a   1.000
_cell.length_b   1.000
_cell.length_c   1.000
_cell.angle_alpha   90.00
_cell.angle_beta   90.00
_cell.angle_gamma   90.00
#
_symmetry.space_group_name_H-M   'P 1'
#
loop_
_entity.id
_entity.type
_entity.pdbx_description
1 polymer ?
#
loop_
_entity_poly.entity_id
_entity_poly.type
_entity_poly.pdbx_seq_one_letter_code
_entity_poly.pdbx_strand_id
1 'polypeptide(L)' 'MENKPLEESLPSEALAALNTFLKAVPVDRLSKNLRNLFLSHVYHELDTPSVDLEESIVDLQSLFNFLDALEPISKDSSFP' A
#
# COMPACT_ATOMS: atom_id res chain seq x y z
N MET A 1 7.45 -12.07 27.23
CA MET A 1 6.86 -10.81 26.73
C MET A 1 5.64 -11.21 25.92
N GLU A 2 4.45 -10.96 26.46
CA GLU A 2 3.19 -11.25 25.76
C GLU A 2 3.01 -10.20 24.66
N ASN A 3 2.98 -10.64 23.40
CA ASN A 3 2.58 -9.80 22.27
C ASN A 3 1.07 -9.57 22.40
N LYS A 4 0.67 -8.46 23.04
CA LYS A 4 -0.70 -7.99 22.94
C LYS A 4 -0.96 -7.58 21.48
N PRO A 5 -2.04 -8.07 20.84
CA PRO A 5 -2.43 -7.55 19.55
C PRO A 5 -2.80 -6.07 19.74
N LEU A 6 -2.15 -5.18 18.99
CA LEU A 6 -2.61 -3.81 18.82
C LEU A 6 -3.92 -3.86 18.01
N GLU A 7 -5.04 -4.15 18.68
CA GLU A 7 -6.37 -3.84 18.15
C GLU A 7 -6.66 -2.36 18.40
N GLU A 8 -5.85 -1.46 17.84
CA GLU A 8 -6.30 -0.09 17.63
C GLU A 8 -7.21 -0.12 16.42
N SER A 9 -8.52 -0.11 16.65
CA SER A 9 -9.49 -0.01 15.57
C SER A 9 -9.23 1.28 14.80
N LEU A 10 -9.00 1.14 13.50
CA LEU A 10 -8.88 2.28 12.59
C LEU A 10 -10.08 3.22 12.82
N PRO A 11 -9.87 4.54 12.95
CA PRO A 11 -10.95 5.49 13.03
C PRO A 11 -11.91 5.27 11.86
N SER A 12 -13.22 5.22 12.13
CA SER A 12 -14.25 4.92 11.12
C SER A 12 -14.17 5.84 9.90
N GLU A 13 -13.78 7.09 10.12
CA GLU A 13 -13.54 8.10 9.09
C GLU A 13 -12.39 7.73 8.15
N ALA A 14 -11.28 7.21 8.70
CA ALA A 14 -10.11 6.79 7.91
C ALA A 14 -10.46 5.58 7.02
N LEU A 15 -11.22 4.62 7.56
CA LEU A 15 -11.70 3.47 6.81
C LEU A 15 -12.65 3.88 5.67
N ALA A 16 -13.54 4.85 5.93
CA ALA A 16 -14.45 5.37 4.91
C ALA A 16 -13.71 6.10 3.78
N ALA A 17 -12.71 6.91 4.12
CA ALA A 17 -11.87 7.61 3.15
C ALA A 17 -11.08 6.63 2.29
N LEU A 18 -10.46 5.61 2.90
CA LEU A 18 -9.73 4.56 2.18
C LEU A 18 -10.64 3.80 1.21
N ASN A 19 -11.82 3.37 1.66
CA ASN A 19 -12.79 2.71 0.80
C ASN A 19 -13.26 3.59 -0.37
N THR A 20 -13.45 4.88 -0.13
CA THR A 20 -13.84 5.83 -1.19
C THR A 20 -12.73 5.96 -2.23
N PHE A 21 -11.48 6.07 -1.79
CA PHE A 21 -10.32 6.14 -2.66
C PHE A 21 -10.15 4.87 -3.50
N LEU A 22 -10.23 3.69 -2.88
CA LEU A 22 -10.08 2.40 -3.56
C LEU A 22 -11.22 2.11 -4.56
N LYS A 23 -12.39 2.70 -4.39
CA LYS A 23 -13.48 2.66 -5.40
C LYS A 23 -13.20 3.55 -6.60
N ALA A 24 -12.52 4.67 -6.41
CA ALA A 24 -12.21 5.63 -7.47
C ALA A 24 -10.98 5.21 -8.30
N VAL A 25 -10.06 4.46 -7.71
CA VAL A 25 -8.81 4.05 -8.35
C VAL A 25 -8.68 2.52 -8.32
N PRO A 26 -8.64 1.85 -9.48
CA PRO A 26 -8.41 0.41 -9.53
C PRO A 26 -7.11 0.03 -8.82
N VAL A 27 -7.20 -0.91 -7.88
CA VAL A 27 -6.10 -1.31 -6.98
C VAL A 27 -4.92 -1.86 -7.76
N ASP A 28 -5.17 -2.63 -8.81
CA ASP A 28 -4.18 -3.18 -9.73
C ASP A 28 -3.36 -2.08 -10.42
N ARG A 29 -4.06 -1.04 -10.91
CA ARG A 29 -3.44 0.12 -11.54
C ARG A 29 -2.65 0.93 -10.53
N LEU A 30 -3.17 1.09 -9.31
CA LEU A 30 -2.49 1.82 -8.24
C LEU A 30 -1.20 1.11 -7.82
N SER A 31 -1.26 -0.20 -7.50
CA SER A 31 -0.11 -1.01 -7.11
C SER A 31 0.99 -0.94 -8.17
N LYS A 32 0.63 -1.16 -9.44
CA LYS A 32 1.57 -1.08 -10.56
C LYS A 32 2.22 0.30 -10.70
N ASN A 33 1.44 1.37 -10.61
CA ASN A 33 1.97 2.73 -10.75
C ASN A 33 2.91 3.12 -9.62
N LEU A 34 2.58 2.76 -8.38
CA LEU A 34 3.43 3.06 -7.22
C LEU A 34 4.76 2.29 -7.28
N ARG A 35 4.74 1.01 -7.69
CA ARG A 35 5.97 0.23 -7.91
C ARG A 35 6.85 0.85 -9.00
N ASN A 36 6.24 1.31 -10.10
CA ASN A 36 6.99 1.99 -11.16
C ASN A 36 7.61 3.30 -10.68
N LEU A 37 6.89 4.10 -9.88
CA LEU A 37 7.42 5.32 -9.30
C LEU A 37 8.58 5.03 -8.35
N PHE A 38 8.45 4.00 -7.51
CA PHE A 38 9.52 3.59 -6.61
C PHE A 38 10.77 3.13 -7.39
N LEU A 39 10.62 2.27 -8.40
CA LEU A 39 11.73 1.84 -9.24
C LEU A 39 12.38 3.00 -9.99
N SER A 40 11.58 3.94 -10.49
CA SER A 40 12.09 5.15 -11.13
C SER A 40 12.90 5.99 -10.15
N HIS A 41 12.42 6.16 -8.92
CA HIS A 41 13.12 6.90 -7.88
C HIS A 41 14.46 6.23 -7.53
N VAL A 42 14.44 4.93 -7.25
CA VAL A 42 15.66 4.15 -6.97
C VAL A 42 16.64 4.27 -8.12
N TYR A 43 16.20 4.09 -9.36
CA TYR A 43 17.06 4.17 -10.55
C TYR A 43 17.75 5.53 -10.69
N HIS A 44 17.08 6.63 -10.34
CA HIS A 44 17.63 7.97 -10.43
C HIS A 44 18.49 8.38 -9.22
N GLU A 45 18.31 7.76 -8.06
CA GLU A 45 19.00 8.09 -6.81
C GLU A 45 20.02 7.01 -6.38
N LEU A 46 20.41 6.10 -7.28
CA LEU A 46 21.34 4.99 -7.02
C LEU A 46 22.69 5.46 -6.42
N ASP A 47 23.15 6.64 -6.81
CA ASP A 47 24.44 7.20 -6.39
C ASP A 47 24.39 7.91 -5.03
N THR A 48 23.19 8.33 -4.61
CA THR A 48 22.95 9.06 -3.35
C THR A 48 21.63 8.62 -2.73
N PRO A 49 21.56 7.40 -2.18
CA PRO A 49 20.36 6.95 -1.48
C PRO A 49 20.04 7.89 -0.32
N SER A 50 18.76 8.19 -0.12
CA SER A 50 18.33 9.00 1.01
C SER A 50 18.65 8.29 2.33
N VAL A 51 18.88 9.08 3.39
CA VAL A 51 19.20 8.56 4.73
C VAL A 51 18.08 7.65 5.25
N ASP A 52 16.84 7.90 4.86
CA ASP A 52 15.64 7.19 5.32
C ASP A 52 15.16 6.13 4.31
N LEU A 53 16.00 5.77 3.32
CA LEU A 53 15.61 4.86 2.25
C LEU A 53 15.21 3.47 2.79
N GLU A 54 15.92 2.97 3.81
CA GLU A 54 15.64 1.66 4.40
C GLU A 54 14.26 1.61 5.06
N GLU A 55 13.91 2.62 5.86
CA GLU A 55 12.57 2.74 6.47
C GLU A 55 11.49 2.89 5.39
N SER A 56 11.75 3.74 4.39
CA SER A 56 10.84 3.94 3.25
C SER A 56 10.59 2.64 2.48
N ILE A 57 11.59 1.77 2.33
CA ILE A 57 11.45 0.45 1.68
C ILE A 57 10.51 -0.45 2.48
N VAL A 58 10.65 -0.50 3.81
CA VAL A 58 9.81 -1.31 4.69
C VAL A 58 8.34 -0.84 4.63
N ASP A 59 8.12 0.47 4.66
CA ASP A 59 6.80 1.07 4.57
C ASP A 59 6.16 0.79 3.21
N LEU A 60 6.91 0.99 2.12
CA LEU A 60 6.44 0.70 0.76
C LEU A 60 6.16 -0.79 0.56
N GLN A 61 6.98 -1.68 1.13
CA GLN A 61 6.73 -3.11 1.08
C GLN A 61 5.43 -3.48 1.81
N SER A 62 5.16 -2.86 2.96
CA SER A 62 3.91 -3.03 3.70
C SER A 62 2.70 -2.54 2.90
N LEU A 63 2.82 -1.38 2.25
CA LEU A 63 1.79 -0.84 1.36
C LEU A 63 1.53 -1.75 0.15
N PHE A 64 2.58 -2.26 -0.50
CA PHE A 64 2.45 -3.18 -1.62
C PHE A 64 1.80 -4.49 -1.23
N ASN A 65 2.18 -5.08 -0.11
CA ASN A 65 1.53 -6.29 0.42
C ASN A 65 0.04 -6.05 0.70
N PHE A 66 -0.30 -4.89 1.26
CA PHE A 66 -1.69 -4.49 1.49
C PHE A 66 -2.48 -4.40 0.17
N LEU A 67 -1.94 -3.70 -0.83
CA LEU A 67 -2.61 -3.54 -2.13
C LEU A 67 -2.75 -4.87 -2.88
N ASP A 68 -1.73 -5.73 -2.85
CA ASP A 68 -1.76 -7.05 -3.49
C ASP A 68 -2.82 -7.95 -2.82
N ALA A 69 -3.00 -7.86 -1.49
CA ALA A 69 -4.04 -8.60 -0.78
C ALA A 69 -5.47 -8.16 -1.16
N LEU A 70 -5.63 -6.95 -1.71
CA LEU A 70 -6.92 -6.42 -2.19
C LEU A 70 -7.21 -6.78 -3.65
N GLU A 71 -6.21 -7.14 -4.47
CA GLU A 71 -6.42 -7.53 -5.88
C GLU A 71 -7.41 -8.72 -6.07
N PRO A 72 -7.38 -9.80 -5.26
CA PRO A 72 -8.35 -10.88 -5.35
C PRO A 72 -9.80 -10.40 -5.18
N ILE A 73 -10.01 -9.42 -4.31
CA ILE A 73 -11.33 -8.86 -3.98
C ILE A 73 -11.90 -8.03 -5.14
N SER A 74 -11.02 -7.37 -5.92
CA SER A 74 -11.44 -6.57 -7.07
C SER A 74 -11.97 -7.41 -8.25
N LYS A 75 -11.48 -8.66 -8.41
CA LYS A 75 -11.85 -9.57 -9.50
C LYS A 75 -13.14 -10.35 -9.23
N ASP A 76 -13.52 -10.51 -7.96
CA ASP A 76 -14.75 -11.18 -7.53
C ASP A 76 -15.96 -10.24 -7.37
N SER A 77 -15.90 -9.02 -7.92
CA SER A 77 -17.04 -8.08 -7.94
C SER A 77 -18.22 -8.52 -8.84
N SER A 78 -18.22 -9.78 -9.31
CA SER A 78 -19.44 -10.54 -9.56
C SER A 78 -19.95 -11.18 -8.25
N PHE A 79 -20.39 -10.36 -7.30
CA PHE A 79 -21.23 -10.82 -6.18
C PHE A 79 -22.57 -10.07 -6.23
N PRO A 80 -23.71 -10.78 -6.18
CA PRO A 80 -25.05 -10.27 -6.50
C PRO A 80 -25.56 -9.16 -5.58
#